data_AF-A0A4C1YXT7-F1
#
_entry.id   AF-A0A4C1YXT7-F1
#
_cell.length_a   1.000
_cell.length_b   1.000
_cell.length_c   1.000
_cell.angle_alpha   90.00
_cell.angle_beta   90.00
_cell.angle_gamma   90.00
#
_symmetry.space_group_name_H-M   'P 1'
#
loop_
_entity.id
_entity.type
_entity.pdbx_description
1 polymer ?
#
loop_
_entity_poly.entity_id
_entity_poly.type
_entity_poly.pdbx_seq_one_letter_code
_entity_poly.pdbx_strand_id
1 'polypeptide(L)'
;MEPITTRRYNTNKADWTEFCLQLRNTLQKYGIAEKVERTKRPEDLEANSREYIAAIQEVCEEIFPKIGQRKTKRIPWWTAELSALKKTSCAKEENPQRSPTRKRPLPDTLLRNSEGKTLSPHESAKLLANTFYPDDSVSTDMPFHIRTRERIEDKPVEDLRLSKDDPPFTRVELKAVLRELNPKRLRDQTA
;
A
#
# COMPACT_ATOMS: atom_id res chain seq x y z
N MET A 1 -6.97 15.13 27.99
CA MET A 1 -5.91 14.09 27.95
C MET A 1 -5.22 14.21 26.61
N GLU A 2 -3.90 14.41 26.59
CA GLU A 2 -3.14 14.40 25.34
C GLU A 2 -2.99 12.95 24.84
N PRO A 3 -3.01 12.70 23.52
CA PRO A 3 -2.77 11.36 22.99
C PRO A 3 -1.33 10.95 23.27
N ILE A 4 -1.16 10.00 24.20
CA ILE A 4 0.14 9.39 24.50
C ILE A 4 0.43 8.41 23.37
N THR A 5 1.53 8.65 22.66
CA THR A 5 2.07 7.70 21.69
C THR A 5 2.33 6.35 22.38
N THR A 6 1.94 5.25 21.73
CA THR A 6 2.21 3.89 22.23
C THR A 6 3.70 3.50 22.13
N ARG A 7 4.51 4.30 21.42
CA ARG A 7 5.95 4.05 21.25
C ARG A 7 6.75 4.58 22.45
N ARG A 8 7.10 3.67 23.37
CA ARG A 8 7.84 3.98 24.62
C ARG A 8 9.37 4.00 24.44
N TYR A 9 9.92 3.07 23.67
CA TYR A 9 11.37 2.85 23.57
C TYR A 9 11.95 3.31 22.24
N ASN A 10 13.22 3.70 22.25
CA ASN A 10 13.96 4.05 21.06
C ASN A 10 14.62 2.82 20.43
N THR A 11 13.83 2.08 19.65
CA THR A 11 14.24 0.87 18.92
C THR A 11 15.36 1.08 17.88
N ASN A 12 15.68 2.32 17.52
CA ASN A 12 16.77 2.59 16.56
C ASN A 12 18.15 2.54 17.23
N LYS A 13 18.21 2.69 18.56
CA LYS A 13 19.42 2.60 19.37
C LYS A 13 19.47 1.32 20.21
N ALA A 14 18.57 0.39 19.92
CA ALA A 14 18.44 -0.87 20.62
C ALA A 14 19.55 -1.83 20.20
N ASP A 15 20.26 -2.40 21.18
CA ASP A 15 21.09 -3.59 20.96
C ASP A 15 20.23 -4.86 21.08
N TRP A 16 19.87 -5.43 19.93
CA TRP A 16 19.05 -6.64 19.87
C TRP A 16 19.81 -7.89 20.31
N THR A 17 21.15 -7.89 20.24
CA THR A 17 21.96 -9.05 20.64
C THR A 17 21.99 -9.18 22.15
N GLU A 18 22.20 -8.06 22.85
CA GLU A 18 22.12 -7.97 24.30
C GLU A 18 20.71 -8.32 24.79
N PHE A 19 19.67 -7.81 24.13
CA PHE A 19 18.28 -8.14 24.43
C PHE A 19 18.00 -9.63 24.37
N CYS A 20 18.38 -10.30 23.27
CA CYS A 20 18.17 -11.74 23.13
C CYS A 20 18.91 -12.55 24.21
N LEU A 21 20.10 -12.11 24.62
CA LEU A 21 20.90 -12.78 25.63
C LEU A 21 20.28 -12.60 27.03
N GLN A 22 19.93 -11.38 27.41
CA GLN A 22 19.30 -11.10 28.70
C GLN A 22 17.91 -11.74 28.81
N LEU A 23 17.10 -11.69 27.74
CA LEU A 23 15.79 -12.34 27.73
C LEU A 23 15.92 -13.85 27.92
N ARG A 24 16.89 -14.50 27.26
CA ARG A 24 17.13 -15.93 27.48
C ARG A 24 17.48 -16.22 28.94
N ASN A 25 18.35 -15.41 29.53
CA ASN A 25 18.75 -15.56 30.93
C ASN A 25 17.59 -15.36 31.90
N THR A 26 16.72 -14.36 31.67
CA THR A 26 15.55 -14.10 32.52
C THR A 26 14.51 -15.21 32.38
N LEU A 27 14.22 -15.68 31.17
CA LEU A 27 13.32 -16.80 30.94
C LEU A 27 13.82 -18.10 31.61
N GLN A 28 15.13 -18.34 31.57
CA GLN A 28 15.75 -19.47 32.26
C GLN A 28 15.71 -19.32 33.78
N LYS A 29 16.01 -18.12 34.31
CA LYS A 29 15.94 -17.80 35.74
C LYS A 29 14.55 -18.01 36.32
N TYR A 30 13.52 -17.61 35.59
CA TYR A 30 12.12 -17.77 36.00
C TYR A 30 11.53 -19.15 35.65
N GLY A 31 12.28 -19.99 34.93
CA GLY A 31 11.84 -21.34 34.53
C GLY A 31 10.58 -21.35 33.67
N ILE A 32 10.29 -20.26 32.95
CA ILE A 32 8.99 -20.05 32.31
C ILE A 32 8.77 -21.06 31.17
N ALA A 33 9.84 -21.40 30.43
CA ALA A 33 9.79 -22.40 29.37
C ALA A 33 9.34 -23.78 29.92
N GLU A 34 9.89 -24.20 31.05
CA GLU A 34 9.56 -25.47 31.69
C GLU A 34 8.13 -25.47 32.27
N LYS A 35 7.66 -24.32 32.79
CA LYS A 35 6.27 -24.16 33.25
C LYS A 35 5.28 -24.34 32.10
N VAL A 36 5.56 -23.75 30.93
CA VAL A 36 4.69 -23.87 29.76
C VAL A 36 4.58 -25.33 29.29
N GLU A 37 5.69 -26.07 29.24
CA GLU A 37 5.70 -27.48 28.83
C GLU A 37 4.90 -28.39 29.79
N ARG A 38 4.90 -28.07 31.09
CA ARG A 38 4.16 -28.84 32.11
C ARG A 38 2.67 -28.53 32.16
N THR A 39 2.23 -27.47 31.49
CA THR A 39 0.88 -26.96 31.63
C THR A 39 -0.12 -27.83 30.87
N LYS A 40 -1.19 -28.28 31.56
CA LYS A 40 -2.27 -29.10 30.96
C LYS A 40 -3.62 -28.37 30.91
N ARG A 41 -3.76 -27.25 31.63
CA ARG A 41 -5.00 -26.49 31.77
C ARG A 41 -4.89 -25.14 31.07
N PRO A 42 -5.99 -24.62 30.49
CA PRO A 42 -5.96 -23.34 29.78
C PRO A 42 -5.79 -22.13 30.72
N GLU A 43 -6.23 -22.22 31.98
CA GLU A 43 -6.08 -21.10 32.94
C GLU A 43 -4.60 -20.85 33.29
N ASP A 44 -3.84 -21.92 33.45
CA ASP A 44 -2.41 -21.88 33.74
C ASP A 44 -1.61 -21.30 32.56
N LEU A 45 -2.12 -21.46 31.33
CA LEU A 45 -1.51 -20.87 30.14
C LEU A 45 -1.60 -19.34 30.14
N GLU A 46 -2.72 -18.79 30.60
CA GLU A 46 -2.91 -17.35 30.73
C GLU A 46 -2.06 -16.77 31.87
N ALA A 47 -1.81 -17.54 32.94
CA ALA A 47 -0.83 -17.15 33.95
C ALA A 47 0.58 -17.11 33.37
N ASN A 48 0.98 -18.13 32.61
CA ASN A 48 2.27 -18.19 31.93
C ASN A 48 2.45 -17.05 30.91
N SER A 49 1.40 -16.70 30.16
CA SER A 49 1.46 -15.59 29.19
C SER A 49 1.75 -14.27 29.88
N ARG A 50 1.14 -14.02 31.05
CA ARG A 50 1.40 -12.84 31.88
C ARG A 50 2.82 -12.84 32.43
N GLU A 51 3.34 -13.97 32.89
CA GLU A 51 4.74 -14.10 33.32
C GLU A 51 5.71 -13.80 32.16
N TYR A 52 5.43 -14.32 30.96
CA TYR A 52 6.21 -14.02 29.75
C TYR A 52 6.21 -12.53 29.41
N ILE A 53 5.03 -11.90 29.42
CA ILE A 53 4.88 -10.47 29.14
C ILE A 53 5.65 -9.65 30.18
N ALA A 54 5.56 -10.03 31.46
CA ALA A 54 6.29 -9.35 32.53
C ALA A 54 7.81 -9.45 32.35
N ALA A 55 8.32 -10.64 32.02
CA ALA A 55 9.75 -10.85 31.75
C ALA A 55 10.23 -10.03 30.54
N ILE A 56 9.43 -9.97 29.46
CA ILE A 56 9.76 -9.14 28.29
C ILE A 56 9.79 -7.66 28.69
N GLN A 57 8.81 -7.20 29.47
CA GLN A 57 8.74 -5.80 29.91
C GLN A 57 9.93 -5.42 30.80
N GLU A 58 10.32 -6.30 31.74
CA GLU A 58 11.50 -6.13 32.60
C GLU A 58 12.76 -5.90 31.76
N VAL A 59 13.05 -6.81 30.83
CA VAL A 59 14.23 -6.72 29.97
C VAL A 59 14.18 -5.48 29.05
N CYS A 60 12.99 -5.11 28.56
CA CYS A 60 12.82 -3.90 27.77
C CYS A 60 13.15 -2.62 28.55
N GLU A 61 12.76 -2.55 29.83
CA GLU A 61 13.02 -1.39 30.68
C GLU A 61 14.51 -1.26 31.07
N GLU A 62 15.23 -2.38 31.17
CA GLU A 62 16.67 -2.39 31.46
C GLU A 62 17.52 -1.99 30.24
N ILE A 63 17.23 -2.57 29.07
CA ILE A 63 18.10 -2.45 27.89
C ILE A 63 17.74 -1.25 27.03
N PHE A 64 16.44 -1.00 26.81
CA PHE A 64 16.06 -0.03 25.80
C PHE A 64 15.99 1.40 26.34
N PRO A 65 16.68 2.36 25.70
CA PRO A 65 16.57 3.76 26.08
C PRO A 65 15.16 4.28 25.81
N LYS A 66 14.57 4.97 26.81
CA LYS A 66 13.24 5.58 26.69
C LYS A 66 13.26 6.71 25.67
N ILE A 67 12.19 6.83 24.89
CA ILE A 67 12.01 7.98 24.01
C ILE A 67 11.82 9.23 24.87
N GLY A 68 12.74 10.18 24.73
CA GLY A 68 12.59 11.50 25.34
C GLY A 68 11.42 12.25 24.70
N GLN A 69 10.66 12.99 25.52
CA GLN A 69 9.67 13.92 24.99
C GLN A 69 10.39 15.02 24.21
N ARG A 70 10.00 15.23 22.94
CA ARG A 70 10.45 16.40 22.20
C ARG A 70 9.85 17.63 22.88
N LYS A 71 10.66 18.35 23.67
CA LYS A 71 10.29 19.68 24.13
C LYS A 71 10.14 20.56 22.90
N THR A 72 8.91 20.85 22.49
CA THR A 72 8.66 21.91 21.53
C THR A 72 9.13 23.18 22.20
N LYS A 73 10.26 23.75 21.75
CA LYS A 73 10.68 25.08 22.21
C LYS A 73 9.50 26.01 21.93
N ARG A 74 8.87 26.54 22.97
CA ARG A 74 7.85 27.59 22.80
C ARG A 74 8.58 28.77 22.17
N ILE A 75 8.28 29.02 20.91
CA ILE A 75 8.80 30.17 20.21
C ILE A 75 8.08 31.38 20.83
N PRO A 76 8.79 32.43 21.32
CA PRO A 76 8.17 33.50 22.13
C PRO A 76 7.02 34.24 21.45
N TRP A 77 7.05 34.34 20.12
CA TRP A 77 5.99 34.97 19.32
C TRP A 77 4.87 34.00 18.90
N TRP A 78 4.99 32.71 19.22
CA TRP A 78 4.01 31.68 18.88
C TRP A 78 3.02 31.49 20.03
N THR A 79 1.89 32.21 19.97
CA THR A 79 0.87 32.21 21.02
C THR A 79 -0.04 30.97 20.97
N ALA A 80 -0.77 30.74 22.06
CA ALA A 80 -1.79 29.69 22.12
C ALA A 80 -2.91 29.94 21.09
N GLU A 81 -3.24 31.21 20.84
CA GLU A 81 -4.20 31.65 19.83
C GLU A 81 -3.74 31.27 18.42
N LEU A 82 -2.49 31.53 18.05
CA LEU A 82 -1.92 31.11 16.77
C LEU A 82 -1.88 29.58 16.61
N SER A 83 -1.64 28.85 17.70
CA SER A 83 -1.68 27.39 17.69
C SER A 83 -3.09 26.85 17.50
N ALA A 84 -4.09 27.48 18.11
CA ALA A 84 -5.50 27.16 17.92
C ALA A 84 -5.96 27.52 16.51
N LEU A 85 -5.56 28.68 15.99
CA LEU A 85 -5.86 29.13 14.63
C LEU A 85 -5.22 28.22 13.58
N LYS A 86 -3.99 27.75 13.81
CA LYS A 86 -3.37 26.73 12.95
C LYS A 86 -4.18 25.43 12.98
N LYS A 87 -4.63 24.97 14.15
CA LYS A 87 -5.43 23.73 14.25
C LYS A 87 -6.78 23.88 13.54
N THR A 88 -7.45 25.03 13.66
CA THR A 88 -8.71 25.28 12.95
C THR A 88 -8.51 25.48 11.46
N SER A 89 -7.38 26.06 11.03
CA SER A 89 -6.98 26.17 9.63
C SER A 89 -6.68 24.79 9.02
N CYS A 90 -5.82 23.98 9.66
CA CYS A 90 -5.53 22.60 9.22
C CYS A 90 -6.74 21.65 9.32
N ALA A 91 -7.72 21.92 10.21
CA ALA A 91 -8.97 21.17 10.25
C ALA A 91 -9.95 21.57 9.13
N LYS A 92 -9.88 22.82 8.65
CA LYS A 92 -10.59 23.27 7.45
C LYS A 92 -9.89 22.83 6.17
N GLU A 93 -8.58 22.61 6.24
CA GLU A 93 -7.79 21.93 5.22
C GLU A 93 -7.92 20.41 5.41
N GLU A 94 -9.15 19.90 5.35
CA GLU A 94 -9.36 18.53 4.94
C GLU A 94 -8.75 18.40 3.54
N ASN A 95 -7.54 17.84 3.50
CA ASN A 95 -6.76 17.57 2.32
C ASN A 95 -7.66 17.09 1.17
N PRO A 96 -7.82 17.84 0.07
CA PRO A 96 -8.60 17.42 -1.10
C PRO A 96 -8.13 16.06 -1.66
N GLN A 97 -6.87 15.68 -1.40
CA GLN A 97 -6.27 14.40 -1.76
C GLN A 97 -6.78 13.20 -0.94
N ARG A 98 -7.54 13.40 0.14
CA ARG A 98 -8.11 12.30 0.96
C ARG A 98 -9.53 11.90 0.54
N SER A 99 -10.09 12.57 -0.45
CA SER A 99 -11.18 12.03 -1.25
C SER A 99 -10.65 10.80 -1.99
N PRO A 100 -11.35 9.64 -2.06
CA PRO A 100 -11.10 8.78 -3.19
C PRO A 100 -11.36 9.68 -4.38
N THR A 101 -10.31 9.97 -5.16
CA THR A 101 -10.50 10.54 -6.47
C THR A 101 -11.30 9.47 -7.20
N ARG A 102 -12.64 9.55 -7.09
CA ARG A 102 -13.51 9.31 -8.21
C ARG A 102 -12.96 10.26 -9.25
N LYS A 103 -11.97 9.78 -10.01
CA LYS A 103 -11.75 10.25 -11.37
C LYS A 103 -13.15 10.19 -11.93
N ARG A 104 -13.83 11.34 -11.97
CA ARG A 104 -15.00 11.47 -12.83
C ARG A 104 -14.45 10.96 -14.15
N PRO A 105 -15.04 9.90 -14.75
CA PRO A 105 -14.63 9.49 -16.08
C PRO A 105 -14.55 10.80 -16.85
N LEU A 106 -13.37 11.12 -17.41
CA LEU A 106 -13.32 12.22 -18.35
C LEU A 106 -14.49 11.93 -19.31
N PRO A 107 -15.43 12.86 -19.52
CA PRO A 107 -16.51 12.59 -20.45
C PRO A 107 -15.81 12.11 -21.72
N ASP A 108 -16.11 10.89 -22.17
CA ASP A 108 -15.44 10.28 -23.33
C ASP A 108 -15.36 11.37 -24.39
N THR A 109 -14.17 11.96 -24.57
CA THR A 109 -13.99 13.08 -25.51
C THR A 109 -13.88 12.44 -26.87
N LEU A 110 -15.02 11.93 -27.31
CA LEU A 110 -15.23 11.28 -28.57
C LEU A 110 -14.89 12.27 -29.68
N LEU A 111 -14.12 11.81 -30.67
CA LEU A 111 -13.71 12.64 -31.79
C LEU A 111 -14.95 13.17 -32.52
N ARG A 112 -14.90 14.42 -32.98
CA ARG A 112 -15.91 14.97 -33.88
C ARG A 112 -15.45 14.81 -35.32
N ASN A 113 -16.37 14.43 -36.20
CA ASN A 113 -16.10 14.42 -37.64
C ASN A 113 -16.04 15.87 -38.18
N SER A 114 -15.68 16.01 -39.46
CA SER A 114 -15.67 17.30 -40.18
C SER A 114 -17.04 17.98 -40.26
N GLU A 115 -18.13 17.26 -39.97
CA GLU A 115 -19.51 17.77 -39.91
C GLU A 115 -19.90 18.22 -38.50
N GLY A 116 -18.98 18.13 -37.52
CA GLY A 116 -19.20 18.53 -36.13
C GLY A 116 -19.94 17.50 -35.26
N LYS A 117 -20.26 16.31 -35.79
CA LYS A 117 -20.92 15.21 -35.09
C LYS A 117 -19.92 14.42 -34.24
N THR A 118 -20.26 14.20 -32.98
CA THR A 118 -19.49 13.34 -32.06
C THR A 118 -19.62 11.87 -32.47
N LEU A 119 -18.50 11.18 -32.67
CA LEU A 119 -18.42 9.79 -33.12
C LEU A 119 -18.47 8.82 -31.95
N SER A 120 -19.01 7.60 -32.11
CA SER A 120 -18.86 6.55 -31.10
C SER A 120 -17.37 6.14 -30.91
N PRO A 121 -17.00 5.43 -29.83
CA PRO A 121 -15.63 4.92 -29.66
C PRO A 121 -15.13 4.11 -30.86
N HIS A 122 -16.01 3.29 -31.44
CA HIS A 122 -15.69 2.46 -32.60
C HIS A 122 -15.48 3.31 -33.86
N GLU A 123 -16.38 4.25 -34.13
CA GLU A 123 -16.26 5.16 -35.28
C GLU A 123 -15.05 6.09 -35.16
N SER A 124 -14.73 6.53 -33.94
CA SER A 124 -13.55 7.34 -33.65
C SER A 124 -12.26 6.56 -33.96
N ALA A 125 -12.17 5.31 -33.49
CA ALA A 125 -11.03 4.45 -33.77
C ALA A 125 -10.88 4.18 -35.27
N LYS A 126 -11.98 3.94 -35.98
CA LYS A 126 -11.98 3.74 -37.44
C LYS A 126 -11.53 4.99 -38.19
N LEU A 127 -11.98 6.18 -37.77
CA LEU A 127 -11.55 7.44 -38.36
C LEU A 127 -10.04 7.64 -38.18
N LEU A 128 -9.51 7.38 -36.99
CA LEU A 128 -8.08 7.48 -36.72
C LEU A 128 -7.27 6.50 -37.57
N ALA A 129 -7.70 5.24 -37.67
CA ALA A 129 -7.03 4.23 -38.49
C ALA A 129 -6.92 4.70 -39.96
N ASN A 130 -8.03 5.16 -40.54
CA ASN A 130 -8.04 5.67 -41.91
C ASN A 130 -7.22 6.95 -42.11
N THR A 131 -7.08 7.77 -41.05
CA THR A 131 -6.32 9.04 -41.11
C THR A 131 -4.82 8.80 -41.04
N PHE A 132 -4.37 7.91 -40.16
CA PHE A 132 -2.95 7.63 -39.97
C PHE A 132 -2.40 6.57 -40.94
N TYR A 133 -3.25 5.68 -41.45
CA TYR A 133 -2.86 4.57 -42.32
C TYR A 133 -3.82 4.43 -43.52
N PRO A 134 -3.83 5.39 -44.46
CA PRO A 134 -4.75 5.37 -45.60
C PRO A 134 -4.47 4.24 -46.59
N ASP A 135 -3.24 3.74 -46.63
CA ASP A 135 -2.81 2.66 -47.53
C ASP A 135 -3.01 1.26 -46.94
N ASP A 136 -3.50 1.17 -45.70
CA ASP A 136 -3.76 -0.11 -45.02
C ASP A 136 -5.00 -0.79 -45.63
N SER A 137 -4.77 -1.79 -46.49
CA SER A 137 -5.82 -2.54 -47.18
C SER A 137 -5.72 -4.03 -46.89
N VAL A 138 -6.85 -4.72 -46.84
CA VAL A 138 -6.90 -6.21 -46.76
C VAL A 138 -6.14 -6.89 -47.90
N SER A 139 -5.99 -6.22 -49.04
CA SER A 139 -5.32 -6.77 -50.22
C SER A 139 -3.80 -6.80 -50.09
N THR A 140 -3.24 -5.96 -49.22
CA THR A 140 -1.81 -5.88 -48.91
C THR A 140 -1.43 -6.72 -47.68
N ASP A 141 -2.38 -7.44 -47.08
CA ASP A 141 -2.15 -8.24 -45.88
C ASP A 141 -1.22 -9.42 -46.17
N MET A 142 -0.09 -9.46 -45.47
CA MET A 142 0.73 -10.66 -45.35
C MET A 142 -0.05 -11.79 -44.63
N PRO A 143 0.30 -13.08 -44.82
CA PRO A 143 -0.45 -14.21 -44.26
C PRO A 143 -0.68 -14.17 -42.74
N PHE A 144 0.17 -13.47 -41.99
CA PHE A 144 -0.01 -13.25 -40.55
C PHE A 144 -1.08 -12.20 -40.23
N HIS A 145 -1.20 -11.13 -41.02
CA HIS A 145 -2.24 -10.11 -40.87
C HIS A 145 -3.62 -10.70 -41.13
N ILE A 146 -3.76 -11.52 -42.18
CA ILE A 146 -5.00 -12.23 -42.53
C ILE A 146 -5.49 -13.08 -41.34
N ARG A 147 -4.63 -13.96 -40.81
CA ARG A 147 -4.97 -14.81 -39.66
C ARG A 147 -5.35 -14.02 -38.41
N THR A 148 -4.73 -12.86 -38.20
CA THR A 148 -5.04 -11.99 -37.06
C THR A 148 -6.43 -11.36 -37.22
N ARG A 149 -6.77 -10.95 -38.44
CA ARG A 149 -8.07 -10.38 -38.79
C ARG A 149 -9.20 -11.40 -38.64
N GLU A 150 -9.03 -12.60 -39.21
CA GLU A 150 -9.95 -13.74 -39.05
C GLU A 150 -10.21 -14.05 -37.57
N ARG A 151 -9.16 -14.08 -36.75
CA ARG A 151 -9.28 -14.36 -35.31
C ARG A 151 -10.09 -13.29 -34.55
N ILE A 152 -10.02 -12.03 -34.97
CA ILE A 152 -10.74 -10.91 -34.34
C ILE A 152 -12.19 -10.84 -34.82
N GLU A 153 -12.45 -11.14 -36.09
CA GLU A 153 -13.81 -11.19 -36.64
C GLU A 153 -14.61 -12.39 -36.10
N ASP A 154 -13.97 -13.55 -35.93
CA ASP A 154 -14.64 -14.78 -35.46
C ASP A 154 -14.86 -14.83 -33.93
N LYS A 155 -14.19 -13.97 -33.15
CA LYS A 155 -14.33 -13.95 -31.68
C LYS A 155 -14.91 -12.62 -31.19
N PRO A 156 -16.15 -12.60 -30.64
CA PRO A 156 -16.61 -11.44 -29.90
C PRO A 156 -15.63 -11.14 -28.75
N VAL A 157 -15.48 -9.85 -28.42
CA VAL A 157 -14.53 -9.23 -27.46
C VAL A 157 -14.71 -9.73 -26.01
N GLU A 158 -15.43 -10.82 -25.81
CA GLU A 158 -15.68 -11.50 -24.55
C GLU A 158 -14.43 -12.22 -24.02
N ASP A 159 -13.57 -12.76 -24.90
CA ASP A 159 -12.35 -13.51 -24.49
C ASP A 159 -11.23 -12.60 -23.92
N LEU A 160 -11.40 -11.28 -23.97
CA LEU A 160 -10.51 -10.28 -23.34
C LEU A 160 -11.11 -9.67 -22.07
N ARG A 161 -12.34 -10.04 -21.70
CA ARG A 161 -12.95 -9.61 -20.44
C ARG A 161 -12.30 -10.40 -19.31
N LEU A 162 -11.59 -9.68 -18.45
CA LEU A 162 -11.17 -10.20 -17.14
C LEU A 162 -12.41 -10.80 -16.45
N SER A 163 -12.23 -11.91 -15.72
CA SER A 163 -13.32 -12.52 -14.96
C SER A 163 -13.98 -11.45 -14.09
N LYS A 164 -15.27 -11.62 -13.77
CA LYS A 164 -15.98 -10.70 -12.87
C LYS A 164 -15.28 -10.59 -11.50
N ASP A 165 -14.53 -11.62 -11.13
CA ASP A 165 -13.75 -11.73 -9.89
C ASP A 165 -12.28 -11.31 -10.06
N ASP A 166 -11.82 -11.10 -11.30
CA ASP A 166 -10.47 -10.61 -11.55
C ASP A 166 -10.42 -9.09 -11.33
N PRO A 167 -9.42 -8.59 -10.60
CA PRO A 167 -9.23 -7.16 -10.47
C PRO A 167 -8.99 -6.53 -11.86
N PRO A 168 -9.36 -5.26 -12.07
CA PRO A 168 -9.28 -4.59 -13.39
C PRO A 168 -7.85 -4.28 -13.83
N PHE A 169 -6.86 -4.95 -13.25
CA PHE A 169 -5.45 -4.85 -13.57
C PHE A 169 -4.84 -6.25 -13.52
N THR A 170 -3.92 -6.50 -14.44
CA THR A 170 -3.18 -7.75 -14.51
C THR A 170 -2.12 -7.82 -13.42
N ARG A 171 -1.73 -9.03 -13.02
CA ARG A 171 -0.62 -9.26 -12.08
C ARG A 171 0.70 -8.62 -12.54
N VAL A 172 0.87 -8.41 -13.84
CA VAL A 172 2.04 -7.77 -14.43
C VAL A 172 2.05 -6.27 -14.14
N GLU A 173 0.91 -5.60 -14.33
CA GLU A 173 0.76 -4.16 -14.02
C GLU A 173 0.96 -3.89 -12.53
N LEU A 174 0.42 -4.74 -11.65
CA LEU A 174 0.64 -4.62 -10.21
C LEU A 174 2.13 -4.69 -9.84
N LYS A 175 2.86 -5.63 -10.45
CA LYS A 175 4.31 -5.77 -10.22
C LYS A 175 5.10 -4.56 -10.72
N ALA A 176 4.69 -3.96 -11.84
CA ALA A 176 5.33 -2.74 -12.36
C ALA A 176 5.16 -1.57 -11.39
N VAL A 177 3.92 -1.31 -10.94
CA VAL A 177 3.62 -0.23 -9.98
C VAL A 177 4.34 -0.44 -8.65
N LEU A 178 4.40 -1.68 -8.14
CA LEU A 178 5.12 -1.97 -6.89
C LEU A 178 6.63 -1.75 -7.00
N ARG A 179 7.24 -2.01 -8.16
CA ARG A 179 8.66 -1.70 -8.40
C ARG A 179 8.92 -0.19 -8.38
N GLU A 180 8.02 0.60 -8.95
CA GLU A 180 8.14 2.06 -8.96
C GLU A 180 7.91 2.69 -7.57
N LEU A 181 6.91 2.21 -6.83
CA LEU A 181 6.58 2.75 -5.50
C LEU A 181 7.55 2.30 -4.41
N ASN A 182 8.15 1.11 -4.53
CA ASN A 182 9.05 0.54 -3.54
C ASN A 182 10.21 -0.24 -4.18
N PRO A 183 11.17 0.44 -4.83
CA PRO A 183 12.30 -0.20 -5.52
C PRO A 183 13.24 -0.97 -4.59
N LYS A 184 13.12 -0.78 -3.27
CA LYS A 184 13.93 -1.49 -2.25
C LYS A 184 13.28 -2.76 -1.72
N ARG A 185 11.94 -2.89 -1.74
CA ARG A 185 11.23 -4.03 -1.10
C ARG A 185 11.15 -5.29 -1.97
N LEU A 186 11.52 -5.19 -3.25
CA LEU A 186 11.45 -6.28 -4.22
C LEU A 186 12.82 -6.91 -4.54
N ARG A 187 13.90 -6.44 -3.91
CA ARG A 187 15.24 -7.05 -4.03
C ARG A 187 15.41 -8.32 -3.18
N ASP A 188 14.55 -8.53 -2.19
CA ASP A 188 14.73 -9.58 -1.18
C ASP A 188 13.85 -10.82 -1.39
N GLN A 189 13.17 -10.96 -2.55
CA GLN A 189 12.26 -12.08 -2.83
C GLN A 189 12.73 -12.99 -3.97
N THR A 190 13.99 -12.89 -4.38
CA THR A 190 14.65 -13.87 -5.25
C THR A 190 15.71 -14.61 -4.45
N ALA A 191 15.26 -15.59 -3.67
CA ALA A 191 16.05 -16.69 -3.11
C ALA A 191 15.17 -17.95 -3.18
#